data_AF-A0A967ZBC3-F1
#
_entry.id   AF-A0A967ZBC3-F1
#
_cell.length_a   1.000
_cell.length_b   1.000
_cell.length_c   1.000
_cell.angle_alpha   90.00
_cell.angle_beta   90.00
_cell.angle_gamma   90.00
#
_symmetry.space_group_name_H-M   'P 1'
#
loop_
_entity.id
_entity.type
_entity.pdbx_description
1 polymer ?
#
loop_
_entity_poly.entity_id
_entity_poly.type
_entity_poly.pdbx_seq_one_letter_code
_entity_poly.pdbx_strand_id
1 'polypeptide(L)'
;TAVPRLLEHTDVEALVRDVLSDLADEKGAHRVEAVVNELLATMACHGALRAHRRMTLDEMNALLREMETTERADQCNHGRPTWTRITIAELDRLFLRGQ
;
A
#
# COMPACT_ATOMS: atom_id res chain seq x y z
N THR A 1 2.48 15.12 27.29
CA THR A 1 2.75 15.19 25.85
C THR A 1 2.59 13.79 25.29
N ALA A 2 1.84 13.58 24.21
CA ALA A 2 1.59 12.26 23.65
C ALA A 2 1.97 12.25 22.17
N VAL A 3 2.53 11.12 21.71
CA VAL A 3 2.92 10.89 20.32
C VAL A 3 2.08 9.72 19.82
N PRO A 4 1.56 9.73 18.58
CA PRO A 4 0.91 8.56 18.00
C PRO A 4 1.84 7.36 18.11
N ARG A 5 1.32 6.22 18.60
CA ARG A 5 2.11 5.00 18.82
C ARG A 5 2.92 4.58 17.58
N LEU A 6 2.38 4.89 16.41
CA LEU A 6 2.97 4.64 15.11
C LEU A 6 4.29 5.39 14.86
N LEU A 7 4.53 6.49 15.59
CA LEU A 7 5.67 7.41 15.45
C LEU A 7 6.63 7.34 16.65
N GLU A 8 6.44 6.39 17.57
CA GLU A 8 7.27 6.25 18.79
C GLU A 8 8.75 5.93 18.50
N HIS A 9 9.06 5.43 17.30
CA HIS A 9 10.41 5.05 16.88
C HIS A 9 11.06 6.01 15.88
N THR A 10 10.40 7.14 15.60
CA THR A 10 10.94 8.20 14.74
C THR A 10 11.69 9.22 15.60
N ASP A 11 12.51 10.08 15.00
CA ASP A 11 13.09 11.23 15.72
C ASP A 11 11.98 12.24 16.03
N VAL A 12 11.35 12.07 17.21
CA VAL A 12 10.21 12.86 17.67
C VAL A 12 10.59 14.34 17.82
N GLU A 13 11.83 14.63 18.21
CA GLU A 13 12.27 16.01 18.42
C GLU A 13 12.43 16.74 17.08
N ALA A 14 13.06 16.09 16.10
CA ALA A 14 13.13 16.61 14.73
C ALA A 14 11.73 16.79 14.15
N LEU A 15 10.85 15.79 14.29
CA LEU A 15 9.47 15.86 13.80
C LEU A 15 8.67 17.02 14.42
N VAL A 16 8.79 17.26 15.73
CA VAL A 16 8.10 18.36 16.41
C VAL A 16 8.66 19.72 15.96
N ARG A 17 9.99 19.84 15.81
CA ARG A 17 10.61 21.07 15.29
C ARG A 17 10.19 21.33 13.84
N ASP A 18 10.12 20.28 13.04
CA ASP A 18 9.63 20.34 11.67
C ASP A 18 8.19 20.82 11.66
N VAL A 19 7.25 20.15 12.38
CA VAL A 19 5.83 20.55 12.52
C VAL A 19 5.66 22.00 12.97
N LEU A 20 6.49 22.48 13.91
CA LEU A 20 6.43 23.86 14.41
C LEU A 20 6.97 24.88 13.39
N SER A 21 8.05 24.55 12.68
CA SER A 21 8.55 25.34 11.55
C SER A 21 7.54 25.39 10.40
N ASP A 22 6.79 24.32 10.27
CA ASP A 22 5.78 24.02 9.25
C ASP A 22 4.39 24.56 9.59
N LEU A 23 4.12 24.95 10.83
CA LEU A 23 2.92 25.71 11.21
C LEU A 23 3.07 27.20 10.90
N ALA A 24 4.31 27.65 10.69
CA ALA A 24 4.59 29.01 10.24
C ALA A 24 4.36 29.21 8.73
N ASP A 25 4.33 28.12 7.94
CA ASP A 25 4.15 28.11 6.48
C ASP A 25 3.14 27.01 6.06
N GLU A 26 2.15 27.25 5.18
CA GLU A 26 1.12 26.25 4.76
C GLU A 26 1.65 24.87 4.25
N LYS A 27 2.96 24.72 4.05
CA LYS A 27 3.64 23.50 3.57
C LYS A 27 3.76 22.39 4.62
N GLY A 28 3.35 22.67 5.85
CA GLY A 28 3.63 21.82 7.00
C GLY A 28 2.86 20.53 7.16
N ALA A 29 1.55 20.58 6.90
CA ALA A 29 0.70 19.40 6.97
C ALA A 29 1.21 18.28 6.05
N HIS A 30 1.79 18.67 4.89
CA HIS A 30 2.30 17.74 3.90
C HIS A 30 3.54 16.95 4.35
N ARG A 31 4.40 17.50 5.22
CA ARG A 31 5.61 16.79 5.67
C ARG A 31 5.30 15.69 6.67
N VAL A 32 4.43 15.97 7.64
CA VAL A 32 3.95 14.97 8.60
C VAL A 32 3.20 13.85 7.88
N GLU A 33 2.33 14.23 6.94
CA GLU A 33 1.60 13.27 6.10
C GLU A 33 2.56 12.39 5.30
N ALA A 34 3.63 12.94 4.73
CA ALA A 34 4.63 12.18 4.00
C ALA A 34 5.35 11.13 4.89
N VAL A 35 5.78 11.52 6.09
CA VAL A 35 6.45 10.60 7.04
C VAL A 35 5.51 9.48 7.48
N VAL A 36 4.25 9.83 7.78
CA VAL A 36 3.22 8.83 8.14
C VAL A 36 2.97 7.87 6.98
N ASN A 37 2.82 8.38 5.75
CA ASN A 37 2.61 7.56 4.56
C ASN A 37 3.79 6.63 4.27
N GLU A 38 5.04 7.09 4.44
CA GLU A 38 6.23 6.26 4.29
C GLU A 38 6.23 5.09 5.28
N LEU A 39 5.93 5.37 6.55
CA LEU A 39 5.92 4.35 7.58
C LEU A 39 4.78 3.34 7.38
N LEU A 40 3.58 3.81 7.02
CA LEU A 40 2.45 2.94 6.66
C LEU A 40 2.77 2.08 5.42
N ALA A 41 3.45 2.65 4.42
CA ALA A 41 3.91 1.93 3.24
C ALA A 41 4.89 0.80 3.60
N THR A 42 5.86 1.06 4.48
CA THR A 42 6.76 0.01 4.99
C THR A 42 5.98 -1.08 5.71
N MET A 43 5.08 -0.72 6.63
CA MET A 43 4.27 -1.69 7.37
C MET A 43 3.42 -2.56 6.44
N ALA A 44 2.74 -1.94 5.46
CA ALA A 44 1.93 -2.64 4.47
C ALA A 44 2.75 -3.67 3.68
N CYS A 45 3.95 -3.32 3.23
CA CYS A 45 4.83 -4.25 2.52
C CYS A 45 5.32 -5.41 3.38
N HIS A 46 5.66 -5.14 4.65
CA HIS A 46 6.13 -6.19 5.55
C HIS A 46 5.00 -7.14 5.96
N GLY A 47 3.78 -6.62 6.15
CA GLY A 47 2.57 -7.39 6.49
C GLY A 47 1.89 -8.07 5.30
N ALA A 48 2.26 -7.71 4.06
CA ALA A 48 1.68 -8.29 2.86
C ALA A 48 1.88 -9.81 2.80
N LEU A 49 0.92 -10.50 2.17
CA LEU A 49 1.04 -11.91 1.82
C LEU A 49 2.25 -12.09 0.91
N ARG A 50 3.21 -12.91 1.37
CA ARG A 50 4.46 -13.16 0.65
C ARG A 50 4.36 -14.38 -0.25
N ALA A 51 5.21 -14.40 -1.26
CA ALA A 51 5.41 -15.58 -2.09
C ALA A 51 5.64 -16.83 -1.22
N HIS A 52 5.08 -17.96 -1.66
CA HIS A 52 5.19 -19.28 -1.02
C HIS A 52 4.36 -19.51 0.25
N ARG A 53 3.56 -18.54 0.72
CA ARG A 53 2.49 -18.84 1.68
C ARG A 53 1.36 -19.58 0.94
N ARG A 54 1.05 -20.81 1.37
CA ARG A 54 -0.14 -21.51 0.89
C ARG A 54 -1.39 -20.84 1.46
N MET A 55 -2.38 -20.63 0.61
CA MET A 55 -3.69 -20.10 1.00
C MET A 55 -4.76 -21.13 0.67
N THR A 56 -5.76 -21.20 1.53
CA THR A 56 -7.04 -21.86 1.21
C THR A 56 -7.85 -21.02 0.23
N LEU A 57 -8.84 -21.62 -0.43
CA LEU A 57 -9.74 -20.88 -1.32
C LEU A 57 -10.52 -19.79 -0.56
N ASP A 58 -10.88 -20.04 0.71
CA ASP A 58 -11.58 -19.07 1.54
C ASP A 58 -10.71 -17.85 1.84
N GLU A 59 -9.44 -18.05 2.18
CA GLU A 59 -8.47 -16.95 2.36
C GLU A 59 -8.25 -16.15 1.07
N MET A 60 -8.19 -16.82 -0.08
CA MET A 60 -8.03 -16.14 -1.37
C MET A 60 -9.27 -15.29 -1.70
N ASN A 61 -10.47 -15.84 -1.53
CA ASN A 61 -11.70 -15.11 -1.78
C ASN A 61 -11.86 -13.92 -0.81
N ALA A 62 -11.50 -14.09 0.46
CA ALA A 62 -11.50 -13.01 1.43
C ALA A 62 -10.59 -11.85 0.99
N LEU A 63 -9.35 -12.16 0.57
CA LEU A 63 -8.43 -11.16 0.03
C LEU A 63 -9.03 -10.42 -1.18
N LEU A 64 -9.65 -11.15 -2.12
CA LEU A 64 -10.26 -10.52 -3.30
C LEU A 64 -11.44 -9.60 -2.93
N ARG A 65 -12.26 -9.97 -1.92
CA ARG A 65 -13.33 -9.10 -1.43
C ARG A 65 -12.80 -7.85 -0.73
N GLU A 66 -11.71 -7.96 0.03
CA GLU A 66 -11.03 -6.80 0.59
C GLU A 66 -10.51 -5.86 -0.52
N MET A 67 -9.89 -6.42 -1.56
CA MET A 67 -9.40 -5.66 -2.71
C MET A 67 -10.52 -4.91 -3.43
N GLU A 68 -11.72 -5.49 -3.58
CA GLU A 68 -12.87 -4.84 -4.22
C GLU A 68 -13.33 -3.57 -3.49
N THR A 69 -13.17 -3.52 -2.17
CA THR A 69 -13.54 -2.37 -1.32
C THR A 69 -12.37 -1.43 -1.02
N THR A 70 -11.15 -1.80 -1.41
CA THR A 70 -9.95 -1.03 -1.14
C THR A 70 -9.69 -0.05 -2.29
N GLU A 71 -9.62 1.24 -1.96
CA GLU A 71 -9.25 2.26 -2.94
C GLU A 71 -7.84 2.01 -3.49
N ARG A 72 -7.67 2.16 -4.82
CA ARG A 72 -6.39 1.96 -5.53
C ARG A 72 -5.78 0.57 -5.32
N ALA A 73 -6.63 -0.45 -5.12
CA ALA A 73 -6.19 -1.84 -4.98
C ALA A 73 -5.46 -2.38 -6.22
N ASP A 74 -5.54 -1.73 -7.38
CA ASP A 74 -4.88 -2.07 -8.64
C ASP A 74 -3.36 -1.80 -8.63
N GLN A 75 -2.86 -1.02 -7.68
CA GLN A 75 -1.45 -0.64 -7.60
C GLN A 75 -0.90 -0.81 -6.18
N CYS A 76 0.28 -1.42 -6.05
CA CYS A 76 0.98 -1.42 -4.77
C CYS A 76 1.60 -0.05 -4.47
N ASN A 77 1.99 0.18 -3.22
CA ASN A 77 2.71 1.40 -2.81
C ASN A 77 4.01 1.69 -3.57
N HIS A 78 4.56 0.72 -4.31
CA HIS A 78 5.74 0.88 -5.17
C HIS A 78 5.40 0.97 -6.67
N GLY A 79 4.12 1.10 -7.04
CA GLY A 79 3.69 1.30 -8.42
C GLY A 79 3.47 0.02 -9.23
N ARG A 80 3.70 -1.18 -8.66
CA ARG A 80 3.48 -2.45 -9.37
C ARG A 80 1.98 -2.76 -9.47
N PRO A 81 1.49 -3.26 -10.62
CA PRO A 81 0.12 -3.75 -10.71
C PRO A 81 -0.06 -4.95 -9.78
N THR A 82 -1.19 -5.02 -9.09
CA THR A 82 -1.51 -6.10 -8.13
C THR A 82 -2.28 -7.25 -8.78
N TRP A 83 -2.94 -7.01 -9.91
CA TRP A 83 -3.64 -8.01 -10.70
C TRP A 83 -3.59 -7.68 -12.20
N THR A 84 -3.86 -8.67 -13.04
CA THR A 84 -4.09 -8.51 -14.47
C THR A 84 -5.28 -9.36 -14.89
N ARG A 85 -5.99 -8.95 -15.94
CA ARG A 85 -7.10 -9.72 -16.51
C ARG A 85 -6.68 -10.26 -17.86
N ILE A 86 -6.88 -11.55 -18.04
CA ILE A 86 -6.74 -12.23 -19.33
C ILE A 86 -8.14 -12.70 -19.73
N THR A 87 -8.64 -12.20 -20.85
CA THR A 87 -9.91 -12.63 -21.43
C THR A 87 -9.76 -13.99 -22.12
N ILE A 88 -10.88 -14.67 -22.38
CA ILE A 88 -10.88 -15.95 -23.11
C ILE A 88 -10.24 -15.80 -24.50
N ALA A 89 -10.55 -14.72 -25.23
CA ALA A 89 -9.96 -14.46 -26.54
C ALA A 89 -8.45 -14.21 -26.48
N GLU A 90 -7.95 -13.52 -25.44
CA GLU A 90 -6.51 -13.34 -25.23
C GLU A 90 -5.84 -14.66 -24.88
N LEU A 91 -6.50 -15.49 -24.05
CA LEU A 91 -6.02 -16.82 -23.71
C LEU A 91 -5.93 -17.72 -24.95
N ASP A 92 -6.96 -17.75 -25.80
CA ASP A 92 -6.99 -18.55 -27.03
C ASP A 92 -5.86 -18.18 -28.01
N ARG A 93 -5.55 -16.89 -28.13
CA ARG A 93 -4.42 -16.40 -28.95
C ARG A 93 -3.08 -16.93 -28.47
N LEU A 94 -2.88 -17.11 -27.16
CA LEU A 94 -1.66 -17.70 -26.61
C LEU A 94 -1.47 -19.16 -27.06
N PHE A 95 -2.56 -19.85 -27.39
CA PHE A 95 -2.55 -21.23 -27.89
C PHE A 95 -2.69 -21.32 -29.42
N LEU A 96 -2.60 -20.19 -30.14
CA LEU A 96 -2.79 -20.13 -31.60
C LEU A 96 -4.15 -20.70 -32.07
N ARG A 97 -5.16 -20.73 -31.20
CA ARG A 97 -6.51 -21.18 -31.56
C ARG A 97 -7.23 -20.04 -32.27
N GLY A 98 -7.69 -20.28 -33.50
CA GLY A 98 -8.30 -19.23 -34.35
C GLY A 98 -7.33 -18.50 -35.28
N GLN A 99 -6.11 -19.02 -35.45
CA GLN A 99 -5.34 -18.91 -36.70
C GLN A 99 -5.59 -20.15 -37.56
#